data_AF-A0A965NK89-F1
#
_entry.id   AF-A0A965NK89-F1
#
_cell.length_a   1.000
_cell.length_b   1.000
_cell.length_c   1.000
_cell.angle_alpha   90.00
_cell.angle_beta   90.00
_cell.angle_gamma   90.00
#
_symmetry.space_group_name_H-M   'P 1'
#
loop_
_entity.id
_entity.type
_entity.pdbx_description
1 polymer ?
#
loop_
_entity_poly.entity_id
_entity_poly.type
_entity_poly.pdbx_seq_one_letter_code
_entity_poly.pdbx_strand_id
1 'polypeptide(L)'
;AERSQRVKSPSVAQSRSAVGLLNPNLAGYEAAMNVAPIYAGNYRLRLSIWGFRWANGRPNPCDAPQAAVLRAHEEGKQQEGGRLLSAFTAPSMESKEGEIVTWLDAHESIVFDPVSVPWNGLRIGQVAGRAAKHVGPGVALDWFEIEGPLNPVWPPASHTRLFGQLPIKPFVAGNDIVPPRREKIRSFGGYLPSMYLDLTPAEREPKLETVASDHPLDDARKLLADFLPRAFRRDVTSSEIEPYLKLLQTRLDAKDCFEDAMRRVYVAVLTSPEFLFLPAPADDTALATRLAYWLWNGPPDEALLVAGRDSSLHRPEILRTQVDRLLADPRAERFTQDFARQWLELSRLDETNPDPLLYPEYRFLLGQGVANETPAFLRELITKDLPARSLVKPGFAMLTQRLAEHYGITGVTGVEQRKVALPADSLRGGLLGQASIHKLTANGTTTSPV
;
A
#
# COMPACT_ATOMS: atom_id res chain seq x y z
N ALA A 1 22.18 -31.17 -3.97
CA ALA A 1 23.27 -30.90 -4.92
C ALA A 1 22.90 -29.79 -5.90
N GLU A 2 21.81 -29.93 -6.68
CA GLU A 2 21.37 -28.91 -7.67
C GLU A 2 21.01 -27.54 -7.06
N ARG A 3 20.36 -27.51 -5.89
CA ARG A 3 20.05 -26.26 -5.16
C ARG A 3 21.31 -25.45 -4.82
N SER A 4 22.35 -26.13 -4.35
CA SER A 4 23.64 -25.50 -4.01
C SER A 4 24.39 -25.01 -5.24
N GLN A 5 24.17 -25.62 -6.41
CA GLN A 5 24.76 -25.17 -7.68
C GLN A 5 24.06 -23.91 -8.22
N ARG A 6 22.74 -23.75 -8.03
CA ARG A 6 22.02 -22.52 -8.42
C ARG A 6 22.49 -21.29 -7.65
N VAL A 7 22.77 -21.43 -6.35
CA VAL A 7 23.35 -20.35 -5.50
C VAL A 7 24.74 -19.94 -5.96
N LYS A 8 25.53 -20.91 -6.42
CA LYS A 8 26.91 -20.70 -6.89
C LYS A 8 26.98 -20.31 -8.37
N SER A 9 25.84 -20.06 -9.01
CA SER A 9 25.84 -19.72 -10.43
C SER A 9 26.47 -18.34 -10.66
N PRO A 10 27.19 -18.13 -11.78
CA PRO A 10 27.77 -16.84 -12.11
C PRO A 10 26.74 -15.72 -12.20
N SER A 11 25.50 -16.02 -12.59
CA SER A 11 24.41 -15.04 -12.65
C SER A 11 23.98 -14.55 -11.27
N VAL A 12 23.97 -15.43 -10.26
CA VAL A 12 23.71 -15.05 -8.85
C VAL A 12 24.90 -14.28 -8.28
N ALA A 13 26.14 -14.67 -8.59
CA ALA A 13 27.34 -13.98 -8.13
C ALA A 13 27.55 -12.58 -8.76
N GLN A 14 27.00 -12.35 -9.95
CA GLN A 14 27.04 -11.05 -10.65
C GLN A 14 25.75 -10.23 -10.43
N SER A 15 24.78 -10.77 -9.70
CA SER A 15 23.55 -10.08 -9.35
C SER A 15 23.88 -8.89 -8.45
N ARG A 16 23.49 -7.68 -8.86
CA ARG A 16 23.47 -6.49 -8.00
C ARG A 16 22.24 -6.45 -7.06
N SER A 17 21.46 -7.53 -7.05
CA SER A 17 20.26 -7.72 -6.21
C SER A 17 20.50 -8.85 -5.21
N ALA A 18 19.95 -8.72 -4.00
CA ALA A 18 20.00 -9.77 -2.99
C ALA A 18 19.18 -10.98 -3.47
N VAL A 19 19.85 -12.07 -3.82
CA VAL A 19 19.18 -13.35 -4.12
C VAL A 19 18.91 -14.04 -2.78
N GLY A 20 17.75 -13.72 -2.18
CA GLY A 20 17.25 -14.44 -1.03
C GLY A 20 16.77 -15.84 -1.45
N LEU A 21 17.32 -16.90 -0.85
CA LEU A 21 16.73 -18.23 -1.00
C LEU A 21 15.49 -18.32 -0.12
N LEU A 22 14.34 -18.59 -0.71
CA LEU A 22 13.17 -19.04 0.03
C LEU A 22 13.57 -20.30 0.83
N ASN A 23 13.41 -20.25 2.14
CA ASN A 23 13.65 -21.39 3.01
C ASN A 23 12.34 -22.15 3.24
N PRO A 24 12.07 -23.23 2.48
CA PRO A 24 10.88 -24.07 2.72
C PRO A 24 10.99 -24.92 4.01
N ASN A 25 12.05 -24.77 4.81
CA ASN A 25 12.20 -25.52 6.06
C ASN A 25 11.43 -24.91 7.25
N LEU A 26 10.68 -23.83 7.06
CA LEU A 26 9.63 -23.47 8.00
C LEU A 26 8.47 -24.45 7.80
N ALA A 27 8.62 -25.61 8.44
CA ALA A 27 7.57 -26.43 9.01
C ALA A 27 6.14 -25.90 8.72
N GLY A 28 5.50 -26.44 7.66
CA GLY A 28 4.25 -25.93 7.11
C GLY A 28 4.48 -25.47 5.67
N TYR A 29 3.46 -25.39 4.83
CA TYR A 29 3.62 -24.73 3.52
C TYR A 29 3.56 -23.19 3.70
N GLU A 30 4.27 -22.67 4.69
CA GLU A 30 4.33 -21.25 5.01
C GLU A 30 5.60 -20.70 4.35
N ALA A 31 5.45 -20.05 3.21
CA ALA A 31 6.55 -19.33 2.58
C ALA A 31 6.68 -17.96 3.25
N ALA A 32 7.15 -17.95 4.50
CA ALA A 32 7.58 -16.71 5.12
C ALA A 32 8.84 -16.23 4.39
N MET A 33 8.76 -15.09 3.71
CA MET A 33 9.91 -14.46 3.09
C MET A 33 10.53 -13.55 4.13
N ASN A 34 11.66 -13.98 4.68
CA ASN A 34 12.42 -13.19 5.64
C ASN A 34 13.21 -12.09 4.92
N VAL A 35 12.50 -11.22 4.20
CA VAL A 35 13.03 -10.01 3.59
C VAL A 35 12.40 -8.83 4.29
N ALA A 36 13.26 -7.95 4.82
CA ALA A 36 12.85 -6.76 5.53
C ALA A 36 13.47 -5.51 4.88
N PRO A 37 12.66 -4.52 4.45
CA PRO A 37 13.16 -3.26 3.95
C PRO A 37 14.06 -2.59 4.98
N ILE A 38 15.23 -2.11 4.55
CA ILE A 38 16.11 -1.30 5.39
C ILE A 38 15.57 0.13 5.51
N TYR A 39 14.99 0.63 4.43
CA TYR A 39 14.44 1.98 4.34
C TYR A 39 12.95 1.89 4.01
N ALA A 40 12.15 2.73 4.65
CA ALA A 40 10.76 2.89 4.24
C ALA A 40 10.71 3.53 2.85
N GLY A 41 9.81 3.07 1.99
CA GLY A 41 9.70 3.58 0.63
C GLY A 41 8.77 2.77 -0.26
N ASN A 42 8.68 3.17 -1.53
CA ASN A 42 8.00 2.37 -2.53
C ASN A 42 8.92 1.26 -3.02
N TYR A 43 8.41 0.03 -3.07
CA TYR A 43 9.10 -1.14 -3.58
C TYR A 43 8.29 -1.76 -4.71
N ARG A 44 8.96 -2.16 -5.79
CA ARG A 44 8.38 -3.01 -6.84
C ARG A 44 8.59 -4.46 -6.42
N LEU A 45 7.50 -5.19 -6.26
CA LEU A 45 7.49 -6.62 -5.99
C LEU A 45 6.97 -7.34 -7.23
N ARG A 46 7.78 -8.26 -7.78
CA ARG A 46 7.40 -9.09 -8.92
C ARG A 46 7.50 -10.55 -8.54
N LEU A 47 6.59 -11.37 -9.06
CA LEU A 47 6.55 -12.80 -8.75
C LEU A 47 5.90 -13.60 -9.87
N SER A 48 6.26 -14.87 -9.98
CA SER A 48 5.57 -15.84 -10.85
C SER A 48 4.94 -16.94 -10.00
N ILE A 49 3.62 -17.10 -10.12
CA ILE A 49 2.87 -18.12 -9.38
C ILE A 49 1.96 -18.95 -10.27
N TRP A 50 1.70 -20.17 -9.83
CA TRP A 50 0.74 -21.08 -10.46
C TRP A 50 0.12 -22.01 -9.43
N GLY A 51 -1.09 -22.48 -9.74
CA GLY A 51 -1.87 -23.38 -8.91
C GLY A 51 -1.81 -24.82 -9.44
N PHE A 52 -1.93 -25.79 -8.54
CA PHE A 52 -2.00 -27.21 -8.90
C PHE A 52 -2.75 -28.01 -7.85
N ARG A 53 -3.20 -29.20 -8.23
CA ARG A 53 -3.71 -30.21 -7.31
C ARG A 53 -2.65 -31.26 -7.11
N TRP A 54 -2.09 -31.32 -5.91
CA TRP A 54 -1.20 -32.39 -5.52
C TRP A 54 -1.99 -33.70 -5.40
N ALA A 55 -1.59 -34.72 -6.14
CA ALA A 55 -2.13 -36.08 -6.02
C ALA A 55 -1.15 -37.07 -6.65
N ASN A 56 -1.10 -38.31 -6.14
CA ASN A 56 -0.22 -39.36 -6.64
C ASN A 56 1.26 -38.95 -6.68
N GLY A 57 1.69 -38.14 -5.70
CA GLY A 57 3.07 -37.66 -5.59
C GLY A 57 3.51 -36.66 -6.68
N ARG A 58 2.57 -36.06 -7.42
CA ARG A 58 2.87 -35.08 -8.48
C ARG A 58 1.83 -33.94 -8.53
N PRO A 59 2.16 -32.78 -9.12
CA PRO A 59 1.17 -31.76 -9.44
C PRO A 59 0.29 -32.20 -10.62
N ASN A 60 -1.02 -31.96 -10.52
CA ASN A 60 -2.02 -32.21 -11.55
C ASN A 60 -2.88 -30.94 -11.74
N PRO A 61 -3.65 -30.83 -12.84
CA PRO A 61 -4.55 -29.69 -13.04
C PRO A 61 -5.59 -29.50 -11.91
N CYS A 62 -5.95 -28.24 -11.67
CA CYS A 62 -7.06 -27.84 -10.80
C CYS A 62 -8.31 -27.53 -11.63
N ASP A 63 -9.48 -27.80 -11.05
CA ASP A 63 -10.76 -27.41 -11.64
C ASP A 63 -10.99 -25.88 -11.58
N ALA A 64 -10.35 -25.20 -10.63
CA ALA A 64 -10.37 -23.76 -10.48
C ALA A 64 -8.97 -23.20 -10.14
N PRO A 65 -8.66 -21.95 -10.56
CA PRO A 65 -7.44 -21.27 -10.15
C PRO A 65 -7.28 -21.24 -8.63
N GLN A 66 -6.03 -21.32 -8.18
CA GLN A 66 -5.68 -21.11 -6.77
C GLN A 66 -5.41 -19.64 -6.51
N ALA A 67 -5.18 -19.26 -5.26
CA ALA A 67 -4.90 -17.89 -4.87
C ALA A 67 -3.88 -17.83 -3.74
N ALA A 68 -3.05 -16.80 -3.80
CA ALA A 68 -2.12 -16.44 -2.75
C ALA A 68 -2.12 -14.93 -2.52
N VAL A 69 -1.66 -14.51 -1.35
CA VAL A 69 -1.48 -13.10 -1.02
C VAL A 69 -0.07 -12.82 -0.54
N LEU A 70 0.34 -11.56 -0.69
CA LEU A 70 1.48 -11.00 0.02
C LEU A 70 0.97 -10.14 1.17
N ARG A 71 1.56 -10.31 2.35
CA ARG A 71 1.30 -9.48 3.53
C ARG A 71 2.59 -8.86 4.03
N ALA A 72 2.51 -7.64 4.52
CA ALA A 72 3.55 -7.03 5.33
C ALA A 72 3.19 -7.15 6.81
N HIS A 73 4.15 -7.57 7.62
CA HIS A 73 4.01 -7.73 9.06
C HIS A 73 5.05 -6.89 9.77
N GLU A 74 4.67 -6.28 10.88
CA GLU A 74 5.63 -5.73 11.83
C GLU A 74 6.61 -6.83 12.27
N GLU A 75 7.87 -6.46 12.52
CA GLU A 75 8.92 -7.39 12.89
C GLU A 75 8.50 -8.27 14.09
N GLY A 76 8.60 -9.58 13.93
CA GLY A 76 8.26 -10.56 14.98
C GLY A 76 6.77 -10.87 15.12
N LYS A 77 5.89 -10.24 14.33
CA LYS A 77 4.43 -10.43 14.34
C LYS A 77 3.90 -11.13 13.10
N GLN A 78 4.67 -12.07 12.54
CA GLN A 78 4.27 -12.81 11.33
C GLN A 78 2.98 -13.61 11.52
N GLN A 79 2.64 -13.97 12.76
CA GLN A 79 1.43 -14.73 13.07
C GLN A 79 0.20 -13.84 13.32
N GLU A 80 0.34 -12.50 13.33
CA GLU A 80 -0.72 -11.55 13.70
C GLU A 80 -1.37 -10.88 12.47
N GLY A 81 -1.83 -11.66 11.50
CA GLY A 81 -2.81 -11.20 10.50
C GLY A 81 -2.44 -10.00 9.62
N GLY A 82 -1.14 -9.80 9.34
CA GLY A 82 -0.52 -8.62 8.73
C GLY A 82 -1.22 -7.95 7.54
N ARG A 83 -0.78 -6.71 7.27
CA ARG A 83 -1.33 -5.79 6.26
C ARG A 83 -1.25 -6.42 4.88
N LEU A 84 -2.39 -6.60 4.22
CA LEU A 84 -2.44 -7.09 2.86
C LEU A 84 -1.71 -6.11 1.92
N LEU A 85 -0.75 -6.61 1.15
CA LEU A 85 -0.11 -5.88 0.05
C LEU A 85 -0.84 -6.11 -1.26
N SER A 86 -1.09 -7.38 -1.60
CA SER A 86 -1.85 -7.74 -2.80
C SER A 86 -2.29 -9.21 -2.77
N ALA A 87 -3.33 -9.51 -3.54
CA ALA A 87 -3.80 -10.85 -3.81
C ALA A 87 -3.56 -11.22 -5.28
N PHE A 88 -3.17 -12.47 -5.52
CA PHE A 88 -2.81 -12.96 -6.83
C PHE A 88 -3.57 -14.24 -7.15
N THR A 89 -4.15 -14.29 -8.35
CA THR A 89 -4.70 -15.52 -8.93
C THR A 89 -3.56 -16.38 -9.46
N ALA A 90 -3.53 -17.66 -9.11
CA ALA A 90 -2.55 -18.65 -9.55
C ALA A 90 -3.25 -19.65 -10.51
N PRO A 91 -3.09 -19.50 -11.84
CA PRO A 91 -3.74 -20.37 -12.82
C PRO A 91 -3.29 -21.84 -12.72
N SER A 92 -4.14 -22.76 -13.15
CA SER A 92 -3.85 -24.20 -13.09
C SER A 92 -2.70 -24.58 -14.03
N MET A 93 -1.59 -25.08 -13.49
CA MET A 93 -0.44 -25.61 -14.24
C MET A 93 0.21 -24.61 -15.21
N GLU A 94 -0.05 -23.31 -15.03
CA GLU A 94 0.45 -22.23 -15.88
C GLU A 94 0.95 -21.08 -15.01
N SER A 95 2.23 -20.74 -15.16
CA SER A 95 2.89 -19.63 -14.48
C SER A 95 2.28 -18.30 -14.91
N LYS A 96 1.86 -17.50 -13.92
CA LYS A 96 1.38 -16.13 -14.11
C LYS A 96 2.24 -15.16 -13.33
N GLU A 97 2.74 -14.16 -14.04
CA GLU A 97 3.47 -13.05 -13.42
C GLU A 97 2.50 -12.07 -12.76
N GLY A 98 2.86 -11.61 -11.58
CA GLY A 98 2.23 -10.53 -10.85
C GLY A 98 3.25 -9.46 -10.50
N GLU A 99 2.85 -8.20 -10.62
CA GLU A 99 3.67 -7.04 -10.22
C GLU A 99 2.83 -6.09 -9.38
N ILE A 100 3.41 -5.59 -8.29
CA ILE A 100 2.87 -4.48 -7.52
C ILE A 100 3.96 -3.48 -7.17
N VAL A 101 3.58 -2.21 -7.10
CA VAL A 101 4.39 -1.17 -6.46
C VAL A 101 3.66 -0.74 -5.20
N THR A 102 4.29 -0.93 -4.04
CA THR A 102 3.67 -0.64 -2.75
C THR A 102 4.65 0.02 -1.80
N TRP A 103 4.12 0.80 -0.86
CA TRP A 103 4.88 1.26 0.29
C TRP A 103 5.16 0.10 1.24
N LEU A 104 6.42 -0.03 1.65
CA LEU A 104 6.85 -0.88 2.75
C LEU A 104 7.55 -0.01 3.79
N ASP A 105 7.25 -0.25 5.06
CA ASP A 105 7.93 0.37 6.18
C ASP A 105 9.24 -0.35 6.47
N ALA A 106 10.18 0.37 7.09
CA ALA A 106 11.44 -0.23 7.51
C ALA A 106 11.16 -1.38 8.48
N HIS A 107 11.89 -2.48 8.31
CA HIS A 107 11.80 -3.70 9.13
C HIS A 107 10.50 -4.51 9.01
N GLU A 108 9.59 -4.18 8.10
CA GLU A 108 8.44 -5.05 7.80
C GLU A 108 8.89 -6.39 7.20
N SER A 109 8.34 -7.50 7.67
CA SER A 109 8.56 -8.82 7.06
C SER A 109 7.47 -9.14 6.04
N ILE A 110 7.85 -9.69 4.88
CA ILE A 110 6.91 -10.01 3.81
C ILE A 110 6.53 -11.50 3.88
N VAL A 111 5.26 -11.81 3.97
CA VAL A 111 4.77 -13.20 4.04
C VAL A 111 3.97 -13.54 2.79
N PHE A 112 4.32 -14.66 2.17
CA PHE A 112 3.53 -15.26 1.10
C PHE A 112 2.58 -16.30 1.69
N ASP A 113 1.28 -16.06 1.54
CA ASP A 113 0.22 -16.85 2.15
C ASP A 113 -0.71 -17.45 1.07
N PRO A 114 -0.69 -18.78 0.84
CA PRO A 114 -1.54 -19.44 -0.15
C PRO A 114 -2.99 -19.59 0.36
N VAL A 115 -3.72 -18.49 0.46
CA VAL A 115 -5.06 -18.37 1.06
C VAL A 115 -6.15 -19.26 0.46
N SER A 116 -5.97 -19.84 -0.73
CA SER A 116 -6.90 -20.83 -1.29
C SER A 116 -6.64 -22.26 -0.82
N VAL A 117 -5.49 -22.52 -0.20
CA VAL A 117 -5.09 -23.84 0.30
C VAL A 117 -5.57 -24.00 1.74
N PRO A 118 -6.45 -24.97 2.04
CA PRO A 118 -7.00 -25.14 3.38
C PRO A 118 -5.92 -25.61 4.36
N TRP A 119 -5.83 -24.94 5.51
CA TRP A 119 -5.02 -25.43 6.63
C TRP A 119 -5.69 -26.63 7.29
N ASN A 120 -5.01 -27.77 7.26
CA ASN A 120 -5.50 -29.03 7.85
C ASN A 120 -4.78 -29.40 9.15
N GLY A 121 -4.07 -28.45 9.78
CA GLY A 121 -3.30 -28.70 11.00
C GLY A 121 -2.01 -29.51 10.79
N LEU A 122 -1.66 -29.85 9.55
CA LEU A 122 -0.56 -30.78 9.26
C LEU A 122 0.52 -30.13 8.38
N ARG A 123 1.75 -30.17 8.88
CA ARG A 123 2.94 -29.74 8.17
C ARG A 123 3.51 -30.93 7.37
N ILE A 124 3.05 -31.10 6.13
CA ILE A 124 3.28 -32.33 5.32
C ILE A 124 4.77 -32.61 5.09
N GLY A 125 5.61 -31.57 5.00
CA GLY A 125 7.06 -31.70 4.86
C GLY A 125 7.80 -32.25 6.09
N GLN A 126 7.18 -32.25 7.28
CA GLN A 126 7.82 -32.71 8.52
C GLN A 126 7.73 -34.21 8.76
N VAL A 127 7.01 -34.96 7.92
CA VAL A 127 6.87 -36.41 8.06
C VAL A 127 7.23 -37.11 6.77
N ALA A 128 8.29 -37.91 6.81
CA ALA A 128 8.77 -38.68 5.66
C ALA A 128 7.65 -39.53 5.03
N GLY A 129 7.57 -39.51 3.69
CA GLY A 129 6.58 -40.27 2.92
C GLY A 129 5.16 -39.69 2.92
N ARG A 130 4.85 -38.64 3.69
CA ARG A 130 3.51 -38.02 3.66
C ARG A 130 3.26 -37.15 2.44
N ALA A 131 4.31 -36.54 1.86
CA ALA A 131 4.17 -35.78 0.62
C ALA A 131 3.55 -36.64 -0.49
N ALA A 132 4.02 -37.88 -0.68
CA ALA A 132 3.46 -38.78 -1.70
C ALA A 132 1.99 -39.16 -1.45
N LYS A 133 1.55 -39.19 -0.18
CA LYS A 133 0.19 -39.55 0.24
C LYS A 133 -0.77 -38.37 0.30
N HIS A 134 -0.25 -37.15 0.29
CA HIS A 134 -1.09 -35.96 0.36
C HIS A 134 -1.92 -35.82 -0.92
N VAL A 135 -3.15 -35.36 -0.75
CA VAL A 135 -4.03 -34.96 -1.85
C VAL A 135 -4.64 -33.62 -1.46
N GLY A 136 -4.49 -32.61 -2.31
CA GLY A 136 -5.00 -31.27 -2.00
C GLY A 136 -4.56 -30.21 -3.01
N PRO A 137 -5.16 -29.02 -2.96
CA PRO A 137 -4.69 -27.87 -3.74
C PRO A 137 -3.33 -27.40 -3.23
N GLY A 138 -2.56 -26.77 -4.12
CA GLY A 138 -1.27 -26.17 -3.84
C GLY A 138 -1.03 -24.95 -4.73
N VAL A 139 -0.18 -24.06 -4.24
CA VAL A 139 0.33 -22.91 -4.99
C VAL A 139 1.84 -23.04 -5.05
N ALA A 140 2.41 -22.84 -6.23
CA ALA A 140 3.83 -22.77 -6.46
C ALA A 140 4.23 -21.32 -6.76
N LEU A 141 5.44 -20.98 -6.31
CA LEU A 141 6.12 -19.71 -6.56
C LEU A 141 7.42 -20.05 -7.28
N ASP A 142 7.53 -19.69 -8.57
CA ASP A 142 8.71 -19.99 -9.38
C ASP A 142 9.88 -19.08 -9.00
N TRP A 143 9.59 -17.79 -8.86
CA TRP A 143 10.53 -16.75 -8.49
C TRP A 143 9.80 -15.57 -7.84
N PHE A 144 10.55 -14.78 -7.07
CA PHE A 144 10.10 -13.55 -6.42
C PHE A 144 11.25 -12.54 -6.44
N GLU A 145 10.96 -11.32 -6.86
CA GLU A 145 11.89 -10.22 -7.04
C GLU A 145 11.39 -9.00 -6.26
N ILE A 146 12.30 -8.34 -5.54
CA ILE A 146 12.05 -7.08 -4.83
C ILE A 146 13.05 -6.05 -5.34
N GLU A 147 12.54 -4.92 -5.80
CA GLU A 147 13.35 -3.77 -6.19
C GLU A 147 12.91 -2.54 -5.39
N GLY A 148 13.83 -1.93 -4.65
CA GLY A 148 13.58 -0.66 -3.99
C GLY A 148 14.57 -0.33 -2.86
N PRO A 149 14.39 0.82 -2.18
CA PRO A 149 13.31 1.78 -2.42
C PRO A 149 13.46 2.44 -3.81
N LEU A 150 12.37 2.51 -4.56
CA LEU A 150 12.34 3.05 -5.92
C LEU A 150 12.53 4.57 -5.88
N ASN A 151 13.69 5.02 -6.36
CA ASN A 151 14.02 6.42 -6.51
C ASN A 151 14.51 6.65 -7.96
N PRO A 152 13.61 7.00 -8.91
CA PRO A 152 13.96 7.10 -10.32
C PRO A 152 14.97 8.22 -10.62
N VAL A 153 15.05 9.20 -9.72
CA VAL A 153 16.02 10.29 -9.75
C VAL A 153 16.64 10.40 -8.35
N TRP A 154 17.95 10.66 -8.31
CA TRP A 154 18.67 10.96 -7.09
C TRP A 154 19.21 12.40 -7.12
N PRO A 155 18.97 13.23 -6.08
CA PRO A 155 18.15 12.96 -4.90
C PRO A 155 16.66 12.77 -5.22
N PRO A 156 15.89 12.05 -4.38
CA PRO A 156 14.49 11.76 -4.67
C PRO A 156 13.62 13.01 -4.67
N ALA A 157 12.43 12.90 -5.30
CA ALA A 157 11.46 14.00 -5.36
C ALA A 157 11.11 14.54 -3.96
N SER A 158 10.97 13.68 -2.96
CA SER A 158 10.73 14.10 -1.56
C SER A 158 11.89 14.96 -1.01
N HIS A 159 13.13 14.60 -1.30
CA HIS A 159 14.30 15.35 -0.88
C HIS A 159 14.39 16.71 -1.58
N THR A 160 14.26 16.73 -2.91
CA THR A 160 14.34 17.97 -3.70
C THR A 160 13.20 18.94 -3.37
N ARG A 161 12.04 18.46 -2.93
CA ARG A 161 10.95 19.31 -2.42
C ARG A 161 11.28 19.98 -1.09
N LEU A 162 12.08 19.35 -0.24
CA LEU A 162 12.47 19.88 1.07
C LEU A 162 13.76 20.70 1.03
N PHE A 163 14.68 20.39 0.11
CA PHE A 163 16.02 20.99 0.11
C PHE A 163 16.42 21.60 -1.23
N GLY A 164 15.51 21.62 -2.21
CA GLY A 164 15.76 22.19 -3.52
C GLY A 164 16.94 21.50 -4.21
N GLN A 165 17.82 22.32 -4.78
CA GLN A 165 19.05 21.89 -5.45
C GLN A 165 20.29 22.12 -4.57
N LEU A 166 20.11 22.26 -3.24
CA LEU A 166 21.25 22.43 -2.34
C LEU A 166 22.15 21.19 -2.37
N PRO A 167 23.48 21.38 -2.34
CA PRO A 167 24.43 20.28 -2.48
C PRO A 167 24.37 19.36 -1.25
N ILE A 168 24.32 18.05 -1.50
CA ILE A 168 24.58 17.02 -0.50
C ILE A 168 26.09 16.81 -0.46
N LYS A 169 26.71 17.06 0.70
CA LYS A 169 28.16 16.91 0.89
C LYS A 169 28.45 15.95 2.04
N PRO A 170 29.59 15.25 2.04
CA PRO A 170 30.08 14.55 3.22
C PRO A 170 30.12 15.49 4.42
N PHE A 171 29.53 15.06 5.52
CA PHE A 171 29.55 15.77 6.78
C PHE A 171 30.98 15.79 7.31
N VAL A 172 31.55 17.00 7.41
CA VAL A 172 32.83 17.24 8.06
C VAL A 172 32.52 17.78 9.45
N ALA A 173 32.89 17.02 10.48
CA ALA A 173 32.72 17.46 11.86
C ALA A 173 33.59 18.70 12.12
N GLY A 174 32.96 19.83 12.42
CA GLY A 174 33.59 20.96 13.11
C GLY A 174 33.53 20.75 14.63
N ASN A 175 34.29 21.53 15.41
CA ASN A 175 34.41 21.31 16.86
C ASN A 175 33.06 21.37 17.63
N ASP A 176 32.02 22.02 17.08
CA ASP A 176 30.78 22.26 17.82
C ASP A 176 29.49 21.83 17.11
N ILE A 177 29.51 21.29 15.88
CA ILE A 177 28.26 20.95 15.14
C ILE A 177 27.80 19.53 15.46
N VAL A 178 26.53 19.39 15.85
CA VAL A 178 25.90 18.09 16.09
C VAL A 178 25.69 17.36 14.76
N PRO A 179 26.21 16.13 14.60
CA PRO A 179 26.06 15.36 13.37
C PRO A 179 24.60 14.94 13.16
N PRO A 180 24.13 14.84 11.91
CA PRO A 180 22.77 14.37 11.65
C PRO A 180 22.56 12.95 12.16
N ARG A 181 21.42 12.74 12.83
CA ARG A 181 21.07 11.41 13.33
C ARG A 181 20.52 10.56 12.19
N ARG A 182 21.24 9.49 11.83
CA ARG A 182 20.74 8.43 10.93
C ARG A 182 20.41 7.20 11.76
N GLU A 183 19.30 6.55 11.44
CA GLU A 183 19.02 5.23 12.01
C GLU A 183 20.08 4.26 11.51
N LYS A 184 20.71 3.54 12.44
CA LYS A 184 21.65 2.49 12.06
C LYS A 184 20.84 1.41 11.37
N ILE A 185 21.33 0.98 10.20
CA ILE A 185 20.81 -0.20 9.52
C ILE A 185 21.00 -1.39 10.46
N ARG A 186 19.93 -1.78 11.16
CA ARG A 186 19.91 -3.04 11.89
C ARG A 186 19.74 -4.12 10.84
N SER A 187 20.78 -4.91 10.60
CA SER A 187 20.62 -6.20 9.94
C SER A 187 19.93 -7.14 10.92
N PHE A 188 18.59 -7.27 10.94
CA PHE A 188 17.91 -8.42 11.56
C PHE A 188 16.50 -8.64 10.99
N GLY A 189 16.14 -9.93 10.83
CA GLY A 189 14.79 -10.36 10.46
C GLY A 189 14.75 -11.68 9.68
N GLY A 190 15.09 -12.82 10.30
CA GLY A 190 14.93 -14.17 9.73
C GLY A 190 15.66 -15.28 10.49
N TYR A 191 15.13 -16.52 10.46
CA TYR A 191 15.66 -17.72 11.15
C TYR A 191 17.09 -18.16 10.75
N LEU A 192 17.82 -17.40 9.93
CA LEU A 192 19.22 -17.67 9.60
C LEU A 192 20.12 -16.67 10.33
N PRO A 193 21.26 -17.13 10.88
CA PRO A 193 22.25 -16.23 11.43
C PRO A 193 22.74 -15.29 10.34
N SER A 194 23.07 -14.07 10.76
CA SER A 194 23.69 -12.99 9.98
C SER A 194 24.73 -13.50 8.98
N MET A 195 24.30 -13.83 7.76
CA MET A 195 25.23 -13.97 6.66
C MET A 195 25.31 -12.59 6.04
N TYR A 196 26.26 -11.79 6.55
CA TYR A 196 26.63 -10.49 5.99
C TYR A 196 27.31 -10.66 4.61
N LEU A 197 26.64 -11.32 3.68
CA LEU A 197 27.21 -11.63 2.37
C LEU A 197 27.14 -10.43 1.42
N ASP A 198 26.20 -9.50 1.65
CA ASP A 198 25.84 -8.52 0.62
C ASP A 198 26.31 -7.08 0.91
N LEU A 199 26.66 -6.74 2.17
CA LEU A 199 27.13 -5.39 2.54
C LEU A 199 28.56 -5.42 3.09
N THR A 200 29.45 -4.70 2.43
CA THR A 200 30.80 -4.38 2.90
C THR A 200 30.75 -3.56 4.21
N PRO A 201 31.81 -3.56 5.04
CA PRO A 201 31.86 -2.72 6.23
C PRO A 201 31.58 -1.22 5.96
N ALA A 202 32.02 -0.71 4.81
CA ALA A 202 31.78 0.69 4.41
C ALA A 202 30.31 0.97 4.03
N GLU A 203 29.59 -0.02 3.52
CA GLU A 203 28.15 0.09 3.24
C GLU A 203 27.29 -0.03 4.50
N ARG A 204 27.82 -0.65 5.57
CA ARG A 204 27.15 -0.72 6.88
C ARG A 204 27.23 0.58 7.65
N GLU A 205 28.34 1.31 7.48
CA GLU A 205 28.59 2.61 8.08
C GLU A 205 28.93 3.61 6.96
N PRO A 206 27.94 3.95 6.10
CA PRO A 206 28.18 4.90 5.03
C PRO A 206 28.66 6.23 5.59
N LYS A 207 29.52 6.92 4.83
CA LYS A 207 29.96 8.26 5.19
C LYS A 207 28.72 9.13 5.40
N LEU A 208 28.69 9.83 6.52
CA LEU A 208 27.58 10.69 6.84
C LEU A 208 27.54 11.83 5.81
N GLU A 209 26.44 11.98 5.10
CA GLU A 209 26.20 13.08 4.18
C GLU A 209 25.06 13.94 4.69
N THR A 210 25.17 15.24 4.46
CA THR A 210 24.18 16.24 4.86
C THR A 210 23.98 17.29 3.78
N VAL A 211 22.80 17.90 3.75
CA VAL A 211 22.56 19.09 2.94
C VAL A 211 23.39 20.25 3.49
N ALA A 212 24.26 20.80 2.65
CA ALA A 212 25.11 21.92 2.99
C ALA A 212 24.54 23.22 2.41
N SER A 213 24.54 24.28 3.22
CA SER A 213 24.20 25.64 2.82
C SER A 213 25.27 26.59 3.33
N ASP A 214 25.78 27.44 2.44
CA ASP A 214 26.74 28.50 2.78
C ASP A 214 26.01 29.75 3.34
N HIS A 215 24.71 29.88 3.04
CA HIS A 215 23.83 30.96 3.52
C HIS A 215 22.54 30.39 4.11
N PRO A 216 22.58 29.74 5.30
CA PRO A 216 21.48 28.96 5.86
C PRO A 216 20.13 29.67 5.91
N LEU A 217 20.12 30.95 6.35
CA LEU A 217 18.88 31.71 6.48
C LEU A 217 18.27 32.11 5.13
N ASP A 218 19.09 32.49 4.16
CA ASP A 218 18.62 32.91 2.84
C ASP A 218 18.11 31.72 2.04
N ASP A 219 18.81 30.59 2.12
CA ASP A 219 18.39 29.35 1.47
C ASP A 219 17.12 28.80 2.12
N ALA A 220 17.03 28.79 3.45
CA ALA A 220 15.81 28.40 4.15
C ALA A 220 14.62 29.27 3.79
N ARG A 221 14.80 30.59 3.63
CA ARG A 221 13.73 31.49 3.20
C ARG A 221 13.18 31.09 1.83
N LYS A 222 14.05 30.77 0.87
CA LYS A 222 13.64 30.30 -0.47
C LYS A 222 12.91 28.95 -0.40
N LEU A 223 13.43 28.01 0.39
CA LEU A 223 12.82 26.69 0.56
C LEU A 223 11.44 26.81 1.20
N LEU A 224 11.28 27.62 2.25
CA LEU A 224 10.00 27.86 2.90
C LEU A 224 9.01 28.61 1.99
N ALA A 225 9.50 29.51 1.14
CA ALA A 225 8.64 30.22 0.17
C ALA A 225 8.03 29.27 -0.89
N ASP A 226 8.67 28.15 -1.25
CA ASP A 226 8.04 27.11 -2.10
C ASP A 226 7.22 26.10 -1.28
N PHE A 227 7.68 25.76 -0.07
CA PHE A 227 7.05 24.72 0.74
C PHE A 227 5.75 25.17 1.41
N LEU A 228 5.75 26.34 2.06
CA LEU A 228 4.61 26.81 2.86
C LEU A 228 3.34 26.99 2.03
N PRO A 229 3.36 27.56 0.80
CA PRO A 229 2.15 27.69 0.02
C PRO A 229 1.48 26.36 -0.32
N ARG A 230 2.28 25.30 -0.51
CA ARG A 230 1.78 23.93 -0.73
C ARG A 230 1.26 23.31 0.56
N ALA A 231 1.96 23.52 1.67
CA ALA A 231 1.58 22.99 2.98
C ALA A 231 0.29 23.65 3.50
N PHE A 232 0.16 24.97 3.37
CA PHE A 232 -1.00 25.74 3.83
C PHE A 232 -2.08 25.87 2.76
N ARG A 233 -1.77 25.52 1.51
CA ARG A 233 -2.69 25.48 0.36
C ARG A 233 -3.28 26.85 0.02
N ARG A 234 -2.47 27.89 0.26
CA ARG A 234 -2.76 29.30 0.00
C ARG A 234 -1.46 30.08 -0.13
N ASP A 235 -1.56 31.33 -0.52
CA ASP A 235 -0.39 32.20 -0.52
C ASP A 235 0.03 32.55 0.91
N VAL A 236 1.35 32.67 1.10
CA VAL A 236 1.99 32.89 2.39
C VAL A 236 2.85 34.14 2.29
N THR A 237 2.65 35.06 3.23
CA THR A 237 3.37 36.32 3.29
C THR A 237 4.77 36.14 3.88
N SER A 238 5.68 37.07 3.58
CA SER A 238 7.02 37.07 4.18
C SER A 238 6.98 37.07 5.72
N SER A 239 6.01 37.77 6.33
CA SER A 239 5.81 37.80 7.78
C SER A 239 5.44 36.44 8.38
N GLU A 240 4.77 35.58 7.63
CA GLU A 240 4.43 34.22 8.07
C GLU A 240 5.63 33.26 7.96
N ILE A 241 6.64 33.59 7.16
CA ILE A 241 7.89 32.83 7.07
C ILE A 241 8.81 33.12 8.27
N GLU A 242 8.79 34.36 8.80
CA GLU A 242 9.73 34.80 9.86
C GLU A 242 9.73 33.92 11.13
N PRO A 243 8.58 33.47 11.68
CA PRO A 243 8.58 32.59 12.85
C PRO A 243 9.34 31.28 12.62
N TYR A 244 9.25 30.71 11.41
CA TYR A 244 9.95 29.49 11.03
C TYR A 244 11.46 29.72 10.85
N LEU A 245 11.86 30.88 10.30
CA LEU A 245 13.26 31.28 10.23
C LEU A 245 13.87 31.52 11.62
N LYS A 246 13.10 32.09 12.55
CA LYS A 246 13.52 32.24 13.95
C LYS A 246 13.72 30.89 14.63
N LEU A 247 12.83 29.93 14.36
CA LEU A 247 12.99 28.56 14.84
C LEU A 247 14.27 27.93 14.24
N LEU A 248 14.53 28.11 12.95
CA LEU A 248 15.76 27.66 12.32
C LEU A 248 17.00 28.26 13.01
N GLN A 249 17.04 29.58 13.19
CA GLN A 249 18.15 30.26 13.85
C GLN A 249 18.41 29.67 15.24
N THR A 250 17.35 29.44 16.02
CA THR A 250 17.46 28.82 17.35
C THR A 250 18.12 27.42 17.29
N ARG A 251 17.84 26.63 16.24
CA ARG A 251 18.44 25.30 16.05
C ARG A 251 19.89 25.38 15.59
N LEU A 252 20.20 26.31 14.70
CA LEU A 252 21.58 26.58 14.27
C LEU A 252 22.45 27.09 15.44
N ASP A 253 21.89 27.92 16.32
CA ASP A 253 22.56 28.40 17.54
C ASP A 253 22.81 27.25 18.53
N ALA A 254 21.87 26.31 18.61
CA ALA A 254 22.02 25.04 19.33
C ALA A 254 22.95 24.03 18.62
N LYS A 255 23.58 24.46 17.51
CA LYS A 255 24.57 23.71 16.72
C LYS A 255 24.03 22.49 15.98
N ASP A 256 22.73 22.42 15.73
CA ASP A 256 22.19 21.43 14.80
C ASP A 256 22.75 21.71 13.39
N CYS A 257 23.09 20.65 12.65
CA CYS A 257 23.42 20.82 11.23
C CYS A 257 22.21 21.36 10.45
N PHE A 258 22.46 22.06 9.33
CA PHE A 258 21.42 22.74 8.56
C PHE A 258 20.25 21.82 8.17
N GLU A 259 20.53 20.61 7.68
CA GLU A 259 19.50 19.64 7.28
C GLU A 259 18.57 19.29 8.46
N ASP A 260 19.12 18.94 9.62
CA ASP A 260 18.33 18.56 10.79
C ASP A 260 17.57 19.76 11.37
N ALA A 261 18.19 20.94 11.38
CA ALA A 261 17.54 22.19 11.77
C ALA A 261 16.33 22.50 10.88
N MET A 262 16.48 22.35 9.55
CA MET A 262 15.37 22.49 8.60
C MET A 262 14.31 21.40 8.75
N ARG A 263 14.68 20.14 9.00
CA ARG A 263 13.71 19.07 9.32
C ARG A 263 12.86 19.44 10.53
N ARG A 264 13.42 20.06 11.58
CA ARG A 264 12.65 20.56 12.72
C ARG A 264 11.68 21.66 12.34
N VAL A 265 12.09 22.56 11.44
CA VAL A 265 11.20 23.60 10.90
C VAL A 265 10.04 22.98 10.13
N TYR A 266 10.31 22.02 9.23
CA TYR A 266 9.26 21.32 8.49
C TYR A 266 8.30 20.55 9.40
N VAL A 267 8.81 19.92 10.46
CA VAL A 267 7.93 19.32 11.48
C VAL A 267 7.02 20.38 12.10
N ALA A 268 7.56 21.54 12.49
CA ALA A 268 6.74 22.62 13.05
C ALA A 268 5.66 23.11 12.08
N VAL A 269 5.96 23.19 10.77
CA VAL A 269 4.96 23.49 9.73
C VAL A 269 3.89 22.41 9.66
N LEU A 270 4.29 21.13 9.59
CA LEU A 270 3.38 19.99 9.46
C LEU A 270 2.57 19.69 10.73
N THR A 271 2.90 20.33 11.85
CA THR A 271 2.12 20.27 13.09
C THR A 271 1.38 21.58 13.40
N SER A 272 1.44 22.57 12.49
CA SER A 272 0.75 23.84 12.67
C SER A 272 -0.76 23.72 12.43
N PRO A 273 -1.59 24.57 13.06
CA PRO A 273 -3.02 24.63 12.76
C PRO A 273 -3.34 24.84 11.28
N GLU A 274 -2.55 25.67 10.60
CA GLU A 274 -2.68 25.98 9.16
C GLU A 274 -2.46 24.75 8.27
N PHE A 275 -1.64 23.80 8.74
CA PHE A 275 -1.47 22.52 8.07
C PHE A 275 -2.56 21.50 8.45
N LEU A 276 -2.85 21.38 9.76
CA LEU A 276 -3.71 20.32 10.30
C LEU A 276 -5.20 20.54 10.01
N PHE A 277 -5.64 21.79 9.93
CA PHE A 277 -7.04 22.13 9.73
C PHE A 277 -7.26 22.71 8.33
N LEU A 278 -8.39 22.33 7.73
CA LEU A 278 -8.86 22.99 6.52
C LEU A 278 -9.54 24.31 6.91
N PRO A 279 -9.29 25.41 6.18
CA PRO A 279 -9.96 26.67 6.45
C PRO A 279 -11.48 26.51 6.29
N ALA A 280 -12.23 27.30 7.09
CA ALA A 280 -13.64 27.53 6.80
C ALA A 280 -13.78 28.09 5.38
N PRO A 281 -14.88 27.81 4.67
CA PRO A 281 -15.09 28.30 3.30
C PRO A 281 -15.38 29.80 3.32
N ALA A 282 -14.33 30.59 3.55
CA ALA A 282 -14.38 32.04 3.62
C ALA A 282 -13.73 32.69 2.39
N ASP A 283 -12.86 31.96 1.67
CA ASP A 283 -12.15 32.43 0.49
C ASP A 283 -12.12 31.37 -0.65
N ASP A 284 -11.72 31.82 -1.84
CA ASP A 284 -11.76 31.01 -3.06
C ASP A 284 -10.70 29.90 -3.06
N THR A 285 -9.59 30.12 -2.35
CA THR A 285 -8.55 29.10 -2.10
C THR A 285 -9.04 27.99 -1.18
N ALA A 286 -9.94 28.28 -0.25
CA ALA A 286 -10.58 27.28 0.60
C ALA A 286 -11.50 26.38 -0.21
N LEU A 287 -12.20 26.91 -1.23
CA LEU A 287 -13.01 26.08 -2.14
C LEU A 287 -12.14 25.07 -2.91
N ALA A 288 -11.06 25.54 -3.54
CA ALA A 288 -10.09 24.70 -4.24
C ALA A 288 -9.54 23.59 -3.33
N THR A 289 -9.13 23.97 -2.11
CA THR A 289 -8.62 23.04 -1.11
C THR A 289 -9.66 22.00 -0.73
N ARG A 290 -10.89 22.40 -0.41
CA ARG A 290 -11.95 21.47 0.01
C ARG A 290 -12.36 20.51 -1.11
N LEU A 291 -12.38 20.96 -2.37
CA LEU A 291 -12.61 20.09 -3.52
C LEU A 291 -11.55 19.00 -3.63
N ALA A 292 -10.27 19.35 -3.49
CA ALA A 292 -9.19 18.37 -3.51
C ALA A 292 -9.26 17.39 -2.34
N TYR A 293 -9.48 17.86 -1.12
CA TYR A 293 -9.61 16.96 0.03
C TYR A 293 -10.85 16.08 -0.04
N TRP A 294 -11.94 16.58 -0.63
CA TRP A 294 -13.13 15.78 -0.83
C TRP A 294 -12.92 14.69 -1.87
N LEU A 295 -12.34 15.01 -3.03
CA LEU A 295 -12.26 14.08 -4.16
C LEU A 295 -10.94 13.27 -4.24
N TRP A 296 -9.86 13.75 -3.63
CA TRP A 296 -8.55 13.07 -3.63
C TRP A 296 -8.04 12.69 -2.24
N ASN A 297 -8.71 13.11 -1.17
CA ASN A 297 -8.21 12.99 0.20
C ASN A 297 -6.74 13.46 0.31
N GLY A 298 -6.45 14.63 -0.27
CA GLY A 298 -5.11 15.17 -0.39
C GLY A 298 -5.09 16.62 -0.87
N PRO A 299 -3.90 17.26 -0.88
CA PRO A 299 -3.79 18.67 -1.25
C PRO A 299 -4.14 18.92 -2.72
N PRO A 300 -4.67 20.11 -3.04
CA PRO A 300 -4.90 20.53 -4.43
C PRO A 300 -3.60 20.58 -5.23
N ASP A 301 -3.70 20.33 -6.52
CA ASP A 301 -2.59 20.56 -7.45
C ASP A 301 -2.53 22.03 -7.88
N GLU A 302 -1.45 22.41 -8.59
CA GLU A 302 -1.23 23.80 -8.98
C GLU A 302 -2.38 24.34 -9.85
N ALA A 303 -2.92 23.51 -10.76
CA ALA A 303 -4.02 23.92 -11.62
C ALA A 303 -5.29 24.28 -10.82
N LEU A 304 -5.62 23.49 -9.79
CA LEU A 304 -6.76 23.78 -8.93
C LEU A 304 -6.50 24.96 -7.98
N LEU A 305 -5.28 25.11 -7.48
CA LEU A 305 -4.87 26.27 -6.68
C LEU A 305 -4.97 27.57 -7.49
N VAL A 306 -4.49 27.59 -8.74
CA VAL A 306 -4.59 28.75 -9.63
C VAL A 306 -6.05 29.12 -9.89
N ALA A 307 -6.92 28.14 -10.17
CA ALA A 307 -8.35 28.38 -10.36
C ALA A 307 -9.07 28.88 -9.10
N GLY A 308 -8.55 28.53 -7.92
CA GLY A 308 -8.98 29.11 -6.65
C GLY A 308 -8.50 30.54 -6.47
N ARG A 309 -7.22 30.82 -6.77
CA ARG A 309 -6.61 32.16 -6.62
C ARG A 309 -7.26 33.21 -7.51
N ASP A 310 -7.66 32.86 -8.73
CA ASP A 310 -8.25 33.80 -9.69
C ASP A 310 -9.79 33.84 -9.65
N SER A 311 -10.40 33.24 -8.62
CA SER A 311 -11.86 33.14 -8.44
C SER A 311 -12.59 32.39 -9.57
N SER A 312 -11.87 31.71 -10.47
CA SER A 312 -12.46 31.01 -11.61
C SER A 312 -13.41 29.89 -11.20
N LEU A 313 -13.21 29.28 -10.02
CA LEU A 313 -14.07 28.20 -9.52
C LEU A 313 -15.52 28.62 -9.25
N HIS A 314 -15.85 29.91 -9.20
CA HIS A 314 -17.24 30.38 -9.11
C HIS A 314 -18.00 30.24 -10.42
N ARG A 315 -17.29 30.07 -11.53
CA ARG A 315 -17.91 29.82 -12.84
C ARG A 315 -18.32 28.35 -12.92
N PRO A 316 -19.64 28.03 -13.05
CA PRO A 316 -20.12 26.66 -13.02
C PRO A 316 -19.45 25.73 -14.03
N GLU A 317 -19.12 26.25 -15.21
CA GLU A 317 -18.43 25.54 -16.28
C GLU A 317 -17.00 25.14 -15.90
N ILE A 318 -16.28 26.01 -15.19
CA ILE A 318 -14.91 25.72 -14.74
C ILE A 318 -14.94 24.76 -13.56
N LEU A 319 -15.85 24.99 -12.61
CA LEU A 319 -16.03 24.10 -11.47
C LEU A 319 -16.31 22.67 -11.95
N ARG A 320 -17.25 22.51 -12.89
CA ARG A 320 -17.57 21.19 -13.47
C ARG A 320 -16.36 20.57 -14.15
N THR A 321 -15.63 21.33 -14.96
CA THR A 321 -14.42 20.85 -15.65
C THR A 321 -13.36 20.38 -14.64
N GLN A 322 -13.17 21.10 -13.54
CA GLN A 322 -12.23 20.70 -12.49
C GLN A 322 -12.72 19.44 -11.78
N VAL A 323 -14.00 19.33 -11.41
CA VAL A 323 -14.56 18.12 -10.77
C VAL A 323 -14.37 16.89 -11.66
N ASP A 324 -14.72 16.99 -12.95
CA ASP A 324 -14.57 15.88 -13.91
C ASP A 324 -13.09 15.45 -14.02
N ARG A 325 -12.16 16.41 -14.05
CA ARG A 325 -10.73 16.15 -14.06
C ARG A 325 -10.25 15.47 -12.78
N LEU A 326 -10.71 15.94 -11.61
CA LEU A 326 -10.33 15.35 -10.32
C LEU A 326 -10.83 13.90 -10.23
N LEU A 327 -12.07 13.64 -10.67
CA LEU A 327 -12.67 12.29 -10.68
C LEU A 327 -11.99 11.33 -11.68
N ALA A 328 -11.45 11.85 -12.78
CA ALA A 328 -10.72 11.05 -13.76
C ALA A 328 -9.27 10.69 -13.33
N ASP A 329 -8.73 11.37 -12.32
CA ASP A 329 -7.38 11.12 -11.81
C ASP A 329 -7.36 9.86 -10.91
N PRO A 330 -6.33 8.99 -10.98
CA PRO A 330 -6.23 7.79 -10.14
C PRO A 330 -6.33 8.06 -8.63
N ARG A 331 -6.02 9.27 -8.15
CA ARG A 331 -6.19 9.66 -6.74
C ARG A 331 -7.64 9.64 -6.27
N ALA A 332 -8.62 9.74 -7.18
CA ALA A 332 -10.04 9.66 -6.85
C ALA A 332 -10.49 8.28 -6.31
N GLU A 333 -9.67 7.24 -6.48
CA GLU A 333 -9.88 5.95 -5.82
C GLU A 333 -9.97 6.11 -4.30
N ARG A 334 -9.15 6.99 -3.71
CA ARG A 334 -9.15 7.26 -2.27
C ARG A 334 -10.50 7.75 -1.79
N PHE A 335 -11.07 8.73 -2.50
CA PHE A 335 -12.42 9.22 -2.21
C PHE A 335 -13.44 8.10 -2.28
N THR A 336 -13.43 7.28 -3.34
CA THR A 336 -14.43 6.24 -3.51
C THR A 336 -14.37 5.19 -2.39
N GLN A 337 -13.15 4.78 -1.99
CA GLN A 337 -12.93 3.86 -0.88
C GLN A 337 -13.39 4.46 0.45
N ASP A 338 -12.95 5.68 0.77
CA ASP A 338 -13.24 6.33 2.05
C ASP A 338 -14.72 6.71 2.18
N PHE A 339 -15.31 7.26 1.11
CA PHE A 339 -16.73 7.60 1.06
C PHE A 339 -17.61 6.37 1.26
N ALA A 340 -17.32 5.26 0.56
CA ALA A 340 -18.06 4.01 0.73
C ALA A 340 -17.98 3.50 2.17
N ARG A 341 -16.76 3.50 2.75
CA ARG A 341 -16.51 3.02 4.12
C ARG A 341 -17.20 3.86 5.17
N GLN A 342 -17.21 5.19 5.02
CA GLN A 342 -17.82 6.08 6.00
C GLN A 342 -19.34 6.13 5.86
N TRP A 343 -19.86 6.31 4.64
CA TRP A 343 -21.29 6.44 4.41
C TRP A 343 -22.07 5.20 4.86
N LEU A 344 -21.51 4.02 4.62
CA LEU A 344 -22.16 2.74 4.88
C LEU A 344 -21.57 2.01 6.08
N GLU A 345 -20.71 2.68 6.86
CA GLU A 345 -20.00 2.13 8.02
C GLU A 345 -19.29 0.79 7.74
N LEU A 346 -18.74 0.59 6.53
CA LEU A 346 -18.10 -0.67 6.13
C LEU A 346 -16.86 -0.99 6.97
N SER A 347 -16.29 -0.03 7.71
CA SER A 347 -15.23 -0.30 8.69
C SER A 347 -15.66 -1.25 9.81
N ARG A 348 -16.97 -1.34 10.05
CA ARG A 348 -17.55 -2.22 11.07
C ARG A 348 -17.69 -3.67 10.60
N LEU A 349 -17.40 -3.95 9.33
CA LEU A 349 -17.42 -5.32 8.81
C LEU A 349 -16.46 -6.23 9.57
N ASP A 350 -15.40 -5.72 10.18
CA ASP A 350 -14.46 -6.56 10.92
C ASP A 350 -14.79 -6.66 12.43
N GLU A 351 -15.81 -5.95 12.93
CA GLU A 351 -16.25 -6.00 14.33
C GLU A 351 -16.86 -7.36 14.70
N THR A 352 -17.50 -8.02 13.73
CA THR A 352 -18.09 -9.35 13.89
C THR A 352 -17.53 -10.29 12.83
N ASN A 353 -17.14 -11.50 13.22
CA ASN A 353 -16.77 -12.54 12.27
C ASN A 353 -17.76 -13.70 12.36
N PRO A 354 -18.27 -14.20 11.22
CA PRO A 354 -19.04 -15.44 11.20
C PRO A 354 -18.25 -16.57 11.88
N ASP A 355 -18.93 -17.32 12.74
CA ASP A 355 -18.32 -18.44 13.44
C ASP A 355 -17.74 -19.44 12.41
N PRO A 356 -16.45 -19.77 12.48
CA PRO A 356 -15.80 -20.60 11.46
C PRO A 356 -16.22 -22.07 11.47
N LEU A 357 -16.88 -22.54 12.53
CA LEU A 357 -17.50 -23.87 12.64
C LEU A 357 -18.92 -23.87 12.03
N LEU A 358 -19.68 -22.79 12.21
CA LEU A 358 -21.02 -22.65 11.63
C LEU A 358 -20.99 -22.29 10.14
N TYR A 359 -20.07 -21.39 9.77
CA TYR A 359 -19.94 -20.84 8.41
C TYR A 359 -18.51 -21.07 7.87
N PRO A 360 -18.12 -22.34 7.65
CA PRO A 360 -16.76 -22.69 7.23
C PRO A 360 -16.36 -22.12 5.85
N GLU A 361 -17.31 -21.74 5.02
CA GLU A 361 -17.11 -21.07 3.74
C GLU A 361 -16.69 -19.60 3.87
N TYR A 362 -17.02 -18.94 5.00
CA TYR A 362 -16.59 -17.57 5.26
C TYR A 362 -15.12 -17.54 5.67
N ARG A 363 -14.26 -17.51 4.65
CA ARG A 363 -12.81 -17.42 4.76
C ARG A 363 -12.31 -16.10 4.19
N PHE A 364 -11.02 -15.84 4.35
CA PHE A 364 -10.35 -14.60 3.95
C PHE A 364 -10.76 -14.09 2.55
N LEU A 365 -10.73 -14.95 1.53
CA LEU A 365 -11.05 -14.55 0.16
C LEU A 365 -12.52 -14.12 -0.03
N LEU A 366 -13.46 -14.76 0.68
CA LEU A 366 -14.86 -14.34 0.66
C LEU A 366 -15.02 -13.01 1.39
N GLY A 367 -14.46 -12.89 2.61
CA GLY A 367 -14.50 -11.64 3.37
C GLY A 367 -13.91 -10.44 2.60
N GLN A 368 -12.81 -10.66 1.87
CA GLN A 368 -12.24 -9.67 0.95
C GLN A 368 -13.21 -9.29 -0.17
N GLY A 369 -13.82 -10.28 -0.83
CA GLY A 369 -14.81 -10.02 -1.88
C GLY A 369 -15.98 -9.20 -1.35
N VAL A 370 -16.50 -9.56 -0.18
CA VAL A 370 -17.59 -8.85 0.52
C VAL A 370 -17.20 -7.41 0.82
N ALA A 371 -16.02 -7.17 1.40
CA ALA A 371 -15.57 -5.83 1.75
C ALA A 371 -15.31 -4.93 0.53
N ASN A 372 -14.86 -5.52 -0.59
CA ASN A 372 -14.48 -4.78 -1.80
C ASN A 372 -15.61 -4.61 -2.82
N GLU A 373 -16.73 -5.34 -2.68
CA GLU A 373 -17.88 -5.22 -3.59
C GLU A 373 -18.42 -3.78 -3.63
N THR A 374 -18.72 -3.21 -2.46
CA THR A 374 -19.36 -1.89 -2.36
C THR A 374 -18.50 -0.75 -2.91
N PRO A 375 -17.22 -0.61 -2.52
CA PRO A 375 -16.36 0.41 -3.11
C PRO A 375 -16.20 0.24 -4.62
N ALA A 376 -16.02 -0.99 -5.11
CA ALA A 376 -15.89 -1.25 -6.54
C ALA A 376 -17.18 -0.93 -7.31
N PHE A 377 -18.34 -1.19 -6.70
CA PHE A 377 -19.64 -0.87 -7.27
C PHE A 377 -19.84 0.64 -7.39
N LEU A 378 -19.60 1.39 -6.31
CA LEU A 378 -19.72 2.86 -6.32
C LEU A 378 -18.74 3.49 -7.30
N ARG A 379 -17.52 2.96 -7.40
CA ARG A 379 -16.52 3.37 -8.42
C ARG A 379 -17.07 3.25 -9.83
N GLU A 380 -17.69 2.13 -10.16
CA GLU A 380 -18.30 1.92 -11.49
C GLU A 380 -19.45 2.89 -11.74
N LEU A 381 -20.30 3.16 -10.74
CA LEU A 381 -21.39 4.13 -10.87
C LEU A 381 -20.87 5.54 -11.16
N ILE A 382 -19.86 5.99 -10.41
CA ILE A 382 -19.27 7.33 -10.53
C ILE A 382 -18.51 7.45 -11.86
N THR A 383 -17.63 6.49 -12.16
CA THR A 383 -16.76 6.54 -13.36
C THR A 383 -17.57 6.48 -14.66
N LYS A 384 -18.71 5.77 -14.66
CA LYS A 384 -19.57 5.64 -15.83
C LYS A 384 -20.75 6.62 -15.84
N ASP A 385 -20.80 7.54 -14.88
CA ASP A 385 -21.91 8.50 -14.70
C ASP A 385 -23.28 7.82 -14.82
N LEU A 386 -23.44 6.72 -14.08
CA LEU A 386 -24.69 5.95 -14.12
C LEU A 386 -25.79 6.67 -13.34
N PRO A 387 -27.06 6.58 -13.79
CA PRO A 387 -28.16 7.25 -13.13
C PRO A 387 -28.36 6.71 -11.72
N ALA A 388 -28.82 7.56 -10.79
CA ALA A 388 -29.00 7.20 -9.38
C ALA A 388 -29.86 5.94 -9.16
N ARG A 389 -30.81 5.64 -10.07
CA ARG A 389 -31.60 4.38 -10.04
C ARG A 389 -30.73 3.11 -10.08
N SER A 390 -29.52 3.19 -10.62
CA SER A 390 -28.56 2.08 -10.65
C SER A 390 -28.08 1.69 -9.25
N LEU A 391 -28.20 2.55 -8.23
CA LEU A 391 -27.97 2.15 -6.83
C LEU A 391 -28.95 1.05 -6.38
N VAL A 392 -30.15 1.00 -6.97
CA VAL A 392 -31.19 0.04 -6.62
C VAL A 392 -31.16 -1.17 -7.57
N LYS A 393 -31.12 -0.92 -8.89
CA LYS A 393 -31.17 -1.99 -9.90
C LYS A 393 -30.22 -1.71 -11.07
N PRO A 394 -28.93 -2.03 -10.92
CA PRO A 394 -27.89 -1.75 -11.92
C PRO A 394 -27.85 -2.78 -13.06
N GLY A 395 -28.39 -4.00 -12.87
CA GLY A 395 -28.25 -5.12 -13.82
C GLY A 395 -26.87 -5.78 -13.85
N PHE A 396 -26.00 -5.42 -12.90
CA PHE A 396 -24.67 -6.02 -12.73
C PHE A 396 -24.28 -6.07 -11.25
N ALA A 397 -23.27 -6.86 -10.93
CA ALA A 397 -22.57 -6.84 -9.65
C ALA A 397 -21.05 -6.77 -9.88
N MET A 398 -20.31 -6.33 -8.88
CA MET A 398 -18.85 -6.39 -8.86
C MET A 398 -18.47 -7.61 -8.05
N LEU A 399 -17.86 -8.63 -8.66
CA LEU A 399 -17.65 -9.93 -8.03
C LEU A 399 -16.20 -10.40 -8.17
N THR A 400 -15.69 -11.04 -7.12
CA THR A 400 -14.58 -12.00 -7.20
C THR A 400 -15.14 -13.42 -7.35
N GLN A 401 -14.28 -14.41 -7.64
CA GLN A 401 -14.74 -15.81 -7.71
C GLN A 401 -15.46 -16.26 -6.43
N ARG A 402 -14.89 -16.01 -5.24
CA ARG A 402 -15.49 -16.48 -3.98
C ARG A 402 -16.81 -15.78 -3.68
N LEU A 403 -16.94 -14.50 -4.02
CA LEU A 403 -18.20 -13.79 -3.86
C LEU A 403 -19.27 -14.28 -4.85
N ALA A 404 -18.88 -14.56 -6.10
CA ALA A 404 -19.78 -15.14 -7.10
C ALA A 404 -20.29 -16.53 -6.68
N GLU A 405 -19.40 -17.40 -6.19
CA GLU A 405 -19.76 -18.70 -5.60
C GLU A 405 -20.76 -18.54 -4.44
N HIS A 406 -20.52 -17.59 -3.54
CA HIS A 406 -21.44 -17.27 -2.44
C HIS A 406 -22.81 -16.79 -2.91
N TYR A 407 -22.88 -16.15 -4.09
CA TYR A 407 -24.13 -15.70 -4.72
C TYR A 407 -24.77 -16.75 -5.63
N GLY A 408 -24.14 -17.90 -5.85
CA GLY A 408 -24.60 -18.90 -6.82
C GLY A 408 -24.44 -18.45 -8.27
N ILE A 409 -23.54 -17.50 -8.54
CA ILE A 409 -23.24 -16.98 -9.89
C ILE A 409 -22.02 -17.72 -10.44
N THR A 410 -22.16 -18.33 -11.61
CA THR A 410 -21.08 -19.09 -12.27
C THR A 410 -20.30 -18.22 -13.26
N GLY A 411 -19.15 -18.72 -13.72
CA GLY A 411 -18.36 -18.07 -14.78
C GLY A 411 -17.41 -16.96 -14.32
N VAL A 412 -17.21 -16.79 -13.00
CA VAL A 412 -16.25 -15.84 -12.42
C VAL A 412 -15.08 -16.61 -11.82
N THR A 413 -13.85 -16.26 -12.19
CA THR A 413 -12.64 -16.98 -11.75
C THR A 413 -11.55 -16.02 -11.28
N GLY A 414 -10.84 -16.38 -10.21
CA GLY A 414 -9.74 -15.58 -9.65
C GLY A 414 -10.16 -14.56 -8.57
N VAL A 415 -9.16 -13.91 -8.00
CA VAL A 415 -9.32 -12.93 -6.92
C VAL A 415 -9.61 -11.52 -7.40
N GLU A 416 -9.47 -11.25 -8.70
CA GLU A 416 -9.68 -9.91 -9.24
C GLU A 416 -11.17 -9.54 -9.27
N GLN A 417 -11.49 -8.31 -8.87
CA GLN A 417 -12.84 -7.76 -8.93
C GLN A 417 -13.25 -7.52 -10.38
N ARG A 418 -14.41 -8.05 -10.79
CA ARG A 418 -14.92 -7.90 -12.15
C ARG A 418 -16.38 -7.49 -12.17
N LYS A 419 -16.77 -6.71 -13.18
CA LYS A 419 -18.16 -6.42 -13.47
C LYS A 419 -18.81 -7.63 -14.12
N VAL A 420 -19.88 -8.13 -13.52
CA VAL A 420 -20.61 -9.32 -13.99
C VAL A 420 -22.05 -8.93 -14.24
N ALA A 421 -22.54 -9.16 -15.47
CA ALA A 421 -23.94 -8.95 -15.81
C ALA A 421 -24.81 -9.95 -15.04
N LEU A 422 -25.91 -9.46 -14.46
CA LEU A 422 -26.83 -10.28 -13.69
C LEU A 422 -28.03 -10.70 -14.56
N PRO A 423 -28.56 -11.92 -14.36
CA PRO A 423 -29.86 -12.30 -14.89
C PRO A 423 -30.96 -11.30 -14.48
N ALA A 424 -31.99 -11.15 -15.31
CA ALA A 424 -33.06 -10.17 -15.08
C ALA A 424 -33.88 -10.44 -13.79
N ASP A 425 -33.92 -11.70 -13.37
CA ASP A 425 -34.57 -12.24 -12.18
C ASP A 425 -33.62 -12.41 -10.98
N SER A 426 -32.36 -11.96 -11.10
CA SER A 426 -31.42 -12.04 -9.99
C SER A 426 -31.89 -11.23 -8.80
N LEU A 427 -31.84 -11.85 -7.62
CA LEU A 427 -32.06 -11.19 -6.33
C LEU A 427 -30.83 -10.36 -5.89
N ARG A 428 -29.72 -10.43 -6.63
CA ARG A 428 -28.48 -9.71 -6.36
C ARG A 428 -28.40 -8.42 -7.15
N GLY A 429 -27.41 -7.60 -6.80
CA GLY A 429 -27.18 -6.29 -7.40
C GLY A 429 -27.83 -5.16 -6.61
N GLY A 430 -27.52 -3.94 -7.04
CA GLY A 430 -27.83 -2.73 -6.27
C GLY A 430 -27.03 -2.71 -4.97
N LEU A 431 -27.36 -1.77 -4.08
CA LEU A 431 -26.71 -1.64 -2.78
C LEU A 431 -27.30 -2.64 -1.76
N LEU A 432 -28.62 -2.76 -1.71
CA LEU A 432 -29.32 -3.59 -0.72
C LEU A 432 -29.16 -5.10 -0.93
N GLY A 433 -28.70 -5.55 -2.10
CA GLY A 433 -28.44 -6.96 -2.39
C GLY A 433 -27.01 -7.42 -2.08
N GLN A 434 -26.16 -6.52 -1.59
CA GLN A 434 -24.72 -6.76 -1.35
C GLN A 434 -24.47 -7.41 -0.01
N ALA A 435 -23.51 -8.32 0.02
CA ALA A 435 -23.20 -9.13 1.20
C ALA A 435 -22.61 -8.28 2.31
N SER A 436 -21.91 -7.19 1.98
CA SER A 436 -21.39 -6.21 2.95
C SER A 436 -22.54 -5.62 3.76
N ILE A 437 -23.60 -5.18 3.09
CA ILE A 437 -24.77 -4.55 3.72
C ILE A 437 -25.51 -5.56 4.59
N HIS A 438 -25.76 -6.77 4.09
CA HIS A 438 -26.39 -7.83 4.88
C HIS A 438 -25.55 -8.26 6.09
N LYS A 439 -24.23 -8.24 5.97
CA LYS A 439 -23.32 -8.62 7.06
C LYS A 439 -23.27 -7.57 8.16
N LEU A 440 -23.33 -6.28 7.83
CA LEU A 440 -23.38 -5.20 8.82
C LEU A 440 -24.59 -5.29 9.74
N THR A 441 -25.70 -5.82 9.21
CA THR A 441 -26.93 -6.04 9.97
C THR A 441 -27.00 -7.44 10.58
N ALA A 442 -25.91 -8.22 10.60
CA ALA A 442 -25.86 -9.55 11.19
C ALA A 442 -24.90 -9.62 12.40
N ASN A 443 -25.08 -10.63 13.26
CA ASN A 443 -24.08 -10.97 14.27
C ASN A 443 -23.30 -12.25 13.85
N GLY A 444 -22.29 -12.64 14.62
CA GLY A 444 -21.40 -13.75 14.26
C GLY A 444 -22.06 -15.14 14.19
N THR A 445 -23.26 -15.33 14.74
CA THR A 445 -23.96 -16.62 14.80
C THR A 445 -25.32 -16.62 14.11
N THR A 446 -26.03 -15.49 14.09
CA THR A 446 -27.35 -15.32 13.48
C THR A 446 -27.45 -14.04 12.65
N THR A 447 -28.27 -14.07 11.61
CA THR A 447 -28.71 -12.85 10.92
C THR A 447 -29.57 -12.03 11.87
N SER A 448 -29.28 -10.74 12.06
CA SER A 448 -30.26 -9.86 12.73
C SER A 448 -31.32 -9.52 11.68
N PRO A 449 -32.60 -9.85 11.92
CA PRO A 449 -33.65 -9.52 10.98
C PRO A 449 -33.96 -8.03 11.17
N VAL A 450 -33.42 -7.19 10.30
CA VAL A 450 -34.01 -5.88 10.02
C VAL A 450 -34.28 -5.81 8.54
#